data_AF-A0A023BB25-F1
#
_entry.id   AF-A0A023BB25-F1
#
_cell.length_a   1.000
_cell.length_b   1.000
_cell.length_c   1.000
_cell.angle_alpha   90.00
_cell.angle_beta   90.00
_cell.angle_gamma   90.00
#
_symmetry.space_group_name_H-M   'P 1'
#
loop_
_entity.id
_entity.type
_entity.pdbx_description
1 polymer ?
#
loop_
_entity_poly.entity_id
_entity_poly.type
_entity_poly.pdbx_seq_one_letter_code
_entity_poly.pdbx_strand_id
1 'polypeptide(L)'
;MGDPQTYVEELLDALNDKLDDFDFGGSLFHDRHSDEFGGCFSEGVPFGGSYSSKQSDFAQFFNKAIFGGGGDGPEDPLSAIPYIGKTQFDKLEGDQIRIFLIITDAQAKCHGLDTLNALDELPGSTENEDPESSVTCDPTKWFPTLEQLSSAIDKYQIVPVTLAAGDEMAEWWRDFYSKQLGLSESAGEFNVLTIENSADSIAQGVIDSVNTVSCTVVSTSSTVAPTPTTGGTTGGTTGGTT
;
A
#
# COMPACT_ATOMS: atom_id res chain seq x y z
N MET A 1 -14.95 13.93 16.98
CA MET A 1 -14.11 13.93 15.78
C MET A 1 -13.57 15.33 15.60
N GLY A 2 -12.25 15.46 15.48
CA GLY A 2 -11.58 16.75 15.25
C GLY A 2 -11.85 17.28 13.84
N ASP A 3 -11.36 18.47 13.55
CA ASP A 3 -11.37 19.06 12.22
C ASP A 3 -10.54 18.20 11.24
N PRO A 4 -11.12 17.65 10.15
CA PRO A 4 -10.42 16.75 9.22
C PRO A 4 -9.18 17.38 8.57
N GLN A 5 -9.19 18.69 8.38
CA GLN A 5 -8.02 19.42 7.86
C GLN A 5 -6.87 19.39 8.87
N THR A 6 -7.14 19.78 10.13
CA THR A 6 -6.16 19.73 11.23
C THR A 6 -5.59 18.31 11.41
N TYR A 7 -6.43 17.28 11.33
CA TYR A 7 -6.01 15.88 11.41
C TYR A 7 -4.95 15.52 10.35
N VAL A 8 -5.20 15.87 9.08
CA VAL A 8 -4.28 15.55 7.98
C VAL A 8 -2.98 16.34 8.10
N GLU A 9 -3.06 17.61 8.50
CA GLU A 9 -1.89 18.46 8.70
C GLU A 9 -0.98 17.88 9.80
N GLU A 10 -1.53 17.53 10.97
CA GLU A 10 -0.79 16.93 12.08
C GLU A 10 -0.18 15.57 11.72
N LEU A 11 -0.92 14.70 11.02
CA LEU A 11 -0.43 13.40 10.56
C LEU A 11 0.76 13.56 9.63
N LEU A 12 0.65 14.42 8.62
CA LEU A 12 1.70 14.60 7.64
C LEU A 12 2.93 15.25 8.26
N ASP A 13 2.77 16.26 9.13
CA ASP A 13 3.89 16.91 9.82
C ASP A 13 4.67 15.92 10.68
N ALA A 14 3.96 15.02 11.38
CA ALA A 14 4.60 13.97 12.16
C ALA A 14 5.44 12.99 11.29
N LEU A 15 5.06 12.82 10.01
CA LEU A 15 5.83 12.03 9.05
C LEU A 15 7.02 12.83 8.52
N ASN A 16 6.82 14.09 8.13
CA ASN A 16 7.87 15.00 7.65
C ASN A 16 9.03 15.17 8.65
N ASP A 17 8.73 15.16 9.93
CA ASP A 17 9.74 15.31 10.97
C ASP A 17 10.54 14.02 11.26
N LYS A 18 10.04 12.84 10.85
CA LYS A 18 10.62 11.54 11.25
C LYS A 18 11.14 10.71 10.08
N LEU A 19 10.70 10.98 8.87
CA LEU A 19 11.11 10.25 7.67
C LEU A 19 11.98 11.17 6.82
N ASP A 20 13.26 10.83 6.72
CA ASP A 20 14.17 11.50 5.79
C ASP A 20 13.83 11.07 4.36
N ASP A 21 13.63 12.04 3.45
CA ASP A 21 13.47 11.83 2.00
C ASP A 21 12.28 10.94 1.59
N PHE A 22 11.05 11.32 2.00
CA PHE A 22 9.83 10.69 1.51
C PHE A 22 8.96 11.61 0.65
N ASP A 23 8.17 10.97 -0.19
CA ASP A 23 7.07 11.55 -0.96
C ASP A 23 5.78 10.82 -0.58
N PHE A 24 4.63 11.50 -0.66
CA PHE A 24 3.33 10.89 -0.43
C PHE A 24 2.33 11.32 -1.50
N GLY A 25 1.43 10.39 -1.82
CA GLY A 25 0.16 10.63 -2.49
C GLY A 25 -0.96 10.28 -1.52
N GLY A 26 -2.18 10.71 -1.81
CA GLY A 26 -3.34 10.47 -0.96
C GLY A 26 -4.61 10.30 -1.77
N SER A 27 -5.42 9.31 -1.41
CA SER A 27 -6.71 9.01 -2.04
C SER A 27 -7.70 8.53 -0.98
N LEU A 28 -8.99 8.59 -1.30
CA LEU A 28 -10.06 8.02 -0.51
C LEU A 28 -10.75 6.91 -1.29
N PHE A 29 -11.19 5.87 -0.59
CA PHE A 29 -11.98 4.79 -1.14
C PHE A 29 -13.26 4.61 -0.31
N HIS A 30 -14.31 4.17 -0.97
CA HIS A 30 -15.56 3.69 -0.40
C HIS A 30 -15.98 2.43 -1.18
N ASP A 31 -17.09 1.82 -0.78
CA ASP A 31 -17.68 0.74 -1.55
C ASP A 31 -18.27 1.21 -2.90
N ARG A 32 -18.48 0.25 -3.80
CA ARG A 32 -19.34 0.45 -4.98
C ARG A 32 -20.73 0.84 -4.50
N HIS A 33 -21.42 1.70 -5.26
CA HIS A 33 -22.68 2.36 -4.88
C HIS A 33 -22.58 3.59 -3.96
N SER A 34 -21.37 4.10 -3.72
CA SER A 34 -21.14 5.31 -2.91
C SER A 34 -21.26 6.64 -3.69
N ASP A 35 -22.11 6.70 -4.74
CA ASP A 35 -22.25 7.91 -5.58
C ASP A 35 -22.67 9.14 -4.75
N GLU A 36 -23.47 8.95 -3.72
CA GLU A 36 -23.89 10.01 -2.80
C GLU A 36 -22.76 10.57 -1.93
N PHE A 37 -21.65 9.83 -1.83
CA PHE A 37 -20.43 10.21 -1.10
C PHE A 37 -19.29 10.66 -2.03
N GLY A 38 -19.59 10.92 -3.32
CA GLY A 38 -18.59 11.32 -4.31
C GLY A 38 -17.99 10.18 -5.13
N GLY A 39 -18.56 8.97 -5.02
CA GLY A 39 -18.12 7.76 -5.73
C GLY A 39 -17.39 6.76 -4.81
N CYS A 40 -17.01 5.62 -5.38
CA CYS A 40 -16.27 4.56 -4.69
C CYS A 40 -14.76 4.86 -4.54
N PHE A 41 -14.23 5.81 -5.32
CA PHE A 41 -12.82 6.17 -5.27
C PHE A 41 -12.65 7.64 -5.62
N SER A 42 -11.80 8.32 -4.88
CA SER A 42 -11.45 9.72 -5.09
C SER A 42 -9.93 9.88 -4.98
N GLU A 43 -9.30 10.20 -6.10
CA GLU A 43 -7.87 10.53 -6.13
C GLU A 43 -7.67 11.94 -5.59
N GLY A 44 -6.88 12.09 -4.53
CA GLY A 44 -6.59 13.36 -3.89
C GLY A 44 -5.36 14.01 -4.49
N VAL A 45 -4.18 13.68 -3.94
CA VAL A 45 -2.89 14.23 -4.38
C VAL A 45 -1.98 13.15 -4.94
N PRO A 46 -1.30 13.37 -6.07
CA PRO A 46 -0.32 12.45 -6.63
C PRO A 46 1.06 12.61 -5.98
N PHE A 47 2.01 11.71 -6.30
CA PHE A 47 3.43 11.93 -5.99
C PHE A 47 4.00 13.15 -6.74
N GLY A 48 5.12 13.68 -6.23
CA GLY A 48 5.83 14.82 -6.77
C GLY A 48 5.43 16.17 -6.14
N GLY A 49 6.00 17.27 -6.62
CA GLY A 49 5.73 18.62 -6.07
C GLY A 49 6.38 18.87 -4.69
N SER A 50 6.13 20.05 -4.11
CA SER A 50 6.69 20.37 -2.78
C SER A 50 5.79 19.82 -1.67
N TYR A 51 6.42 19.33 -0.59
CA TYR A 51 5.72 18.80 0.58
C TYR A 51 4.61 19.74 1.09
N SER A 52 4.94 21.01 1.33
CA SER A 52 4.00 22.01 1.86
C SER A 52 2.78 22.25 0.96
N SER A 53 2.95 22.17 -0.36
CA SER A 53 1.83 22.33 -1.30
C SER A 53 0.89 21.12 -1.23
N LYS A 54 1.46 19.90 -1.26
CA LYS A 54 0.68 18.66 -1.17
C LYS A 54 -0.06 18.52 0.15
N GLN A 55 0.57 18.86 1.26
CA GLN A 55 -0.08 18.81 2.57
C GLN A 55 -1.33 19.69 2.58
N SER A 56 -1.22 20.94 2.10
CA SER A 56 -2.36 21.85 2.01
C SER A 56 -3.43 21.34 1.05
N ASP A 57 -3.04 20.85 -0.13
CA ASP A 57 -3.97 20.34 -1.14
C ASP A 57 -4.71 19.09 -0.63
N PHE A 58 -3.99 18.18 0.04
CA PHE A 58 -4.58 16.98 0.60
C PHE A 58 -5.49 17.28 1.78
N ALA A 59 -5.11 18.21 2.67
CA ALA A 59 -5.95 18.64 3.77
C ALA A 59 -7.25 19.31 3.26
N GLN A 60 -7.19 20.11 2.19
CA GLN A 60 -8.38 20.65 1.52
C GLN A 60 -9.23 19.59 0.84
N PHE A 61 -8.61 18.60 0.22
CA PHE A 61 -9.31 17.46 -0.37
C PHE A 61 -10.07 16.68 0.71
N PHE A 62 -9.42 16.38 1.83
CA PHE A 62 -10.01 15.70 2.97
C PHE A 62 -11.16 16.50 3.61
N ASN A 63 -11.03 17.82 3.73
CA ASN A 63 -12.07 18.69 4.28
C ASN A 63 -13.33 18.76 3.39
N LYS A 64 -13.20 18.51 2.08
CA LYS A 64 -14.33 18.45 1.14
C LYS A 64 -14.93 17.06 1.02
N ALA A 65 -14.27 16.04 1.55
CA ALA A 65 -14.75 14.67 1.48
C ALA A 65 -16.04 14.52 2.29
N ILE A 66 -16.99 13.79 1.72
CA ILE A 66 -18.20 13.39 2.42
C ILE A 66 -17.91 12.01 2.99
N PHE A 67 -17.62 11.96 4.28
CA PHE A 67 -17.48 10.70 4.99
C PHE A 67 -18.87 10.10 5.19
N GLY A 68 -19.21 9.13 4.34
CA GLY A 68 -20.30 8.20 4.55
C GLY A 68 -19.83 7.04 5.43
N GLY A 69 -20.75 6.42 6.18
CA GLY A 69 -20.40 5.29 7.02
C GLY A 69 -21.60 4.79 7.81
N GLY A 70 -21.75 3.46 7.87
CA GLY A 70 -22.83 2.80 8.58
C GLY A 70 -22.94 1.29 8.35
N GLY A 71 -21.99 0.67 7.63
CA GLY A 71 -21.92 -0.78 7.48
C GLY A 71 -20.63 -1.31 8.10
N ASP A 72 -20.75 -2.34 8.95
CA ASP A 72 -19.61 -3.12 9.46
C ASP A 72 -19.12 -4.15 8.41
N GLY A 73 -19.35 -3.87 7.13
CA GLY A 73 -19.11 -4.77 6.01
C GLY A 73 -17.70 -4.60 5.43
N PRO A 74 -17.22 -5.56 4.62
CA PRO A 74 -15.99 -5.39 3.87
C PRO A 74 -16.06 -4.16 2.93
N GLU A 75 -14.93 -3.52 2.67
CA GLU A 75 -14.79 -2.32 1.83
C GLU A 75 -13.91 -2.58 0.60
N ASP A 76 -13.76 -1.62 -0.33
CA ASP A 76 -13.03 -1.79 -1.60
C ASP A 76 -11.69 -1.01 -1.71
N PRO A 77 -10.74 -1.12 -0.76
CA PRO A 77 -9.42 -0.51 -0.93
C PRO A 77 -8.55 -1.24 -1.96
N LEU A 78 -8.81 -2.54 -2.21
CA LEU A 78 -7.94 -3.37 -3.06
C LEU A 78 -8.05 -2.99 -4.55
N SER A 79 -9.19 -2.48 -5.00
CA SER A 79 -9.35 -1.97 -6.38
C SER A 79 -8.40 -0.81 -6.72
N ALA A 80 -7.89 -0.10 -5.72
CA ALA A 80 -6.94 0.99 -5.94
C ALA A 80 -5.51 0.53 -6.23
N ILE A 81 -5.10 -0.69 -5.84
CA ILE A 81 -3.71 -1.15 -5.96
C ILE A 81 -3.23 -1.17 -7.42
N PRO A 82 -3.93 -1.81 -8.39
CA PRO A 82 -3.47 -1.83 -9.77
C PRO A 82 -3.45 -0.44 -10.42
N TYR A 83 -4.49 0.36 -10.15
CA TYR A 83 -4.60 1.73 -10.67
C TYR A 83 -3.47 2.64 -10.16
N ILE A 84 -3.25 2.70 -8.83
CA ILE A 84 -2.19 3.53 -8.23
C ILE A 84 -0.80 2.99 -8.59
N GLY A 85 -0.65 1.66 -8.65
CA GLY A 85 0.53 1.02 -9.21
C GLY A 85 0.91 1.61 -10.57
N LYS A 86 -0.05 1.65 -11.48
CA LYS A 86 0.16 2.18 -12.83
C LYS A 86 0.36 3.70 -12.88
N THR A 87 -0.49 4.46 -12.19
CA THR A 87 -0.55 5.91 -12.37
C THR A 87 0.49 6.67 -11.55
N GLN A 88 0.90 6.10 -10.42
CA GLN A 88 1.80 6.74 -9.46
C GLN A 88 3.15 6.02 -9.39
N PHE A 89 3.18 4.70 -9.16
CA PHE A 89 4.43 3.96 -8.92
C PHE A 89 5.23 3.63 -10.20
N ASP A 90 4.58 3.35 -11.33
CA ASP A 90 5.23 3.03 -12.62
C ASP A 90 6.19 4.11 -13.13
N LYS A 91 5.99 5.36 -12.68
CA LYS A 91 6.79 6.53 -13.06
C LYS A 91 8.02 6.73 -12.17
N LEU A 92 8.11 6.02 -11.05
CA LEU A 92 9.20 6.18 -10.09
C LEU A 92 10.42 5.39 -10.55
N GLU A 93 11.53 6.09 -10.77
CA GLU A 93 12.82 5.48 -11.10
C GLU A 93 13.63 5.20 -9.82
N GLY A 94 14.40 4.10 -9.82
CA GLY A 94 15.37 3.78 -8.76
C GLY A 94 14.86 2.84 -7.66
N ASP A 95 15.66 2.71 -6.60
CA ASP A 95 15.50 1.72 -5.51
C ASP A 95 14.63 2.22 -4.35
N GLN A 96 13.62 3.06 -4.66
CA GLN A 96 12.70 3.59 -3.66
C GLN A 96 11.79 2.48 -3.14
N ILE A 97 11.52 2.49 -1.83
CA ILE A 97 10.52 1.59 -1.23
C ILE A 97 9.14 2.17 -1.54
N ARG A 98 8.30 1.40 -2.23
CA ARG A 98 6.98 1.83 -2.70
C ARG A 98 5.89 1.28 -1.77
N ILE A 99 5.53 2.04 -0.74
CA ILE A 99 4.53 1.61 0.23
C ILE A 99 3.13 2.01 -0.25
N PHE A 100 2.22 1.04 -0.33
CA PHE A 100 0.78 1.30 -0.49
C PHE A 100 0.10 1.11 0.87
N LEU A 101 -0.24 2.23 1.52
CA LEU A 101 -0.80 2.26 2.86
C LEU A 101 -2.33 2.30 2.83
N ILE A 102 -2.97 1.33 3.48
CA ILE A 102 -4.42 1.27 3.71
C ILE A 102 -4.68 1.57 5.19
N ILE A 103 -5.58 2.51 5.49
CA ILE A 103 -6.07 2.79 6.84
C ILE A 103 -7.56 2.44 6.85
N THR A 104 -7.96 1.46 7.66
CA THR A 104 -9.32 0.92 7.63
C THR A 104 -9.72 0.27 8.95
N ASP A 105 -11.01 0.17 9.19
CA ASP A 105 -11.63 -0.61 10.26
C ASP A 105 -12.38 -1.85 9.75
N ALA A 106 -12.21 -2.19 8.47
CA ALA A 106 -12.95 -3.26 7.80
C ALA A 106 -12.04 -4.27 7.07
N GLN A 107 -12.65 -5.40 6.70
CA GLN A 107 -12.09 -6.35 5.75
C GLN A 107 -12.12 -5.76 4.33
N ALA A 108 -11.42 -6.38 3.38
CA ALA A 108 -11.46 -5.96 1.98
C ALA A 108 -12.20 -6.93 1.06
N LYS A 109 -12.68 -6.38 -0.05
CA LYS A 109 -13.31 -7.08 -1.16
C LYS A 109 -12.27 -7.49 -2.20
N CYS A 110 -12.28 -8.77 -2.55
CA CYS A 110 -11.47 -9.37 -3.61
C CYS A 110 -12.30 -10.48 -4.25
N HIS A 111 -12.27 -10.55 -5.58
CA HIS A 111 -13.04 -11.55 -6.31
C HIS A 111 -12.63 -12.97 -5.90
N GLY A 112 -13.61 -13.83 -5.69
CA GLY A 112 -13.41 -15.24 -5.31
C GLY A 112 -13.15 -15.49 -3.83
N LEU A 113 -13.20 -14.46 -2.97
CA LEU A 113 -13.15 -14.63 -1.51
C LEU A 113 -14.54 -14.74 -0.89
N ASP A 114 -14.63 -15.50 0.19
CA ASP A 114 -15.86 -15.70 0.98
C ASP A 114 -16.33 -14.42 1.71
N THR A 115 -15.53 -13.35 1.68
CA THR A 115 -15.91 -12.04 2.24
C THR A 115 -16.95 -11.32 1.39
N LEU A 116 -17.14 -11.72 0.13
CA LEU A 116 -18.13 -11.11 -0.76
C LEU A 116 -19.54 -11.63 -0.49
N ASN A 117 -20.50 -10.71 -0.42
CA ASN A 117 -21.92 -11.01 -0.47
C ASN A 117 -22.49 -10.78 -1.88
N ALA A 118 -23.71 -11.24 -2.15
CA ALA A 118 -24.33 -11.19 -3.47
C ALA A 118 -24.65 -9.76 -4.00
N LEU A 119 -24.54 -8.74 -3.15
CA LEU A 119 -24.68 -7.34 -3.55
C LEU A 119 -23.34 -6.70 -3.91
N ASP A 120 -22.22 -7.32 -3.50
CA ASP A 120 -20.88 -6.81 -3.79
C ASP A 120 -20.51 -7.03 -5.26
N GLU A 121 -20.82 -8.22 -5.79
CA GLU A 121 -20.74 -8.55 -7.21
C GLU A 121 -22.08 -9.11 -7.69
N LEU A 122 -22.74 -8.39 -8.60
CA LEU A 122 -24.05 -8.78 -9.09
C LEU A 122 -23.99 -10.11 -9.88
N PRO A 123 -25.09 -10.91 -9.89
CA PRO A 123 -25.17 -12.07 -10.75
C PRO A 123 -24.93 -11.71 -12.21
N GLY A 124 -23.94 -12.34 -12.84
CA GLY A 124 -23.53 -12.05 -14.21
C GLY A 124 -22.46 -10.97 -14.35
N SER A 125 -21.90 -10.47 -13.24
CA SER A 125 -20.70 -9.64 -13.28
C SER A 125 -19.56 -10.34 -14.02
N THR A 126 -18.70 -9.55 -14.63
CA THR A 126 -17.58 -10.01 -15.48
C THR A 126 -16.27 -9.44 -14.97
N GLU A 127 -15.17 -10.09 -15.34
CA GLU A 127 -13.85 -9.59 -15.01
C GLU A 127 -13.65 -8.12 -15.45
N ASN A 128 -12.97 -7.36 -14.61
CA ASN A 128 -12.40 -6.10 -15.04
C ASN A 128 -11.08 -6.40 -15.77
N GLU A 129 -11.10 -6.38 -17.11
CA GLU A 129 -9.93 -6.71 -17.93
C GLU A 129 -8.83 -5.63 -17.89
N ASP A 130 -9.14 -4.43 -17.40
CA ASP A 130 -8.19 -3.31 -17.35
C ASP A 130 -8.24 -2.57 -15.99
N PRO A 131 -7.85 -3.24 -14.87
CA PRO A 131 -7.88 -2.65 -13.55
C PRO A 131 -6.83 -1.56 -13.34
N GLU A 132 -5.86 -1.43 -14.25
CA GLU A 132 -4.81 -0.39 -14.21
C GLU A 132 -5.30 0.96 -14.76
N SER A 133 -6.35 0.97 -15.58
CA SER A 133 -6.85 2.19 -16.22
C SER A 133 -7.67 3.09 -15.29
N SER A 134 -8.43 2.49 -14.36
CA SER A 134 -9.29 3.20 -13.42
C SER A 134 -9.76 2.28 -12.29
N VAL A 135 -10.05 2.87 -11.13
CA VAL A 135 -10.83 2.20 -10.09
C VAL A 135 -12.30 2.21 -10.51
N THR A 136 -12.84 1.04 -10.84
CA THR A 136 -14.22 0.93 -11.33
C THR A 136 -15.24 0.93 -10.19
N CYS A 137 -16.21 1.83 -10.27
CA CYS A 137 -17.39 1.81 -9.38
C CYS A 137 -18.56 1.01 -9.98
N ASP A 138 -18.35 0.33 -11.11
CA ASP A 138 -19.38 -0.47 -11.79
C ASP A 138 -19.59 -1.82 -11.07
N PRO A 139 -20.77 -2.07 -10.46
CA PRO A 139 -21.06 -3.32 -9.77
C PRO A 139 -21.19 -4.53 -10.70
N THR A 140 -21.25 -4.30 -12.02
CA THR A 140 -21.25 -5.37 -13.05
C THR A 140 -19.84 -5.86 -13.39
N LYS A 141 -18.82 -5.27 -12.78
CA LYS A 141 -17.44 -5.74 -12.84
C LYS A 141 -17.08 -6.53 -11.58
N TRP A 142 -16.15 -7.45 -11.67
CA TRP A 142 -15.58 -8.09 -10.48
C TRP A 142 -14.69 -7.10 -9.73
N PHE A 143 -14.51 -7.30 -8.43
CA PHE A 143 -13.35 -6.77 -7.70
C PHE A 143 -12.08 -7.38 -8.28
N PRO A 144 -10.89 -6.82 -7.96
CA PRO A 144 -9.65 -7.42 -8.40
C PRO A 144 -9.58 -8.90 -7.99
N THR A 145 -9.04 -9.72 -8.88
CA THR A 145 -8.70 -11.11 -8.55
C THR A 145 -7.37 -11.15 -7.80
N LEU A 146 -7.10 -12.25 -7.09
CA LEU A 146 -5.78 -12.46 -6.45
C LEU A 146 -4.64 -12.37 -7.48
N GLU A 147 -4.84 -12.87 -8.70
CA GLU A 147 -3.84 -12.78 -9.78
C GLU A 147 -3.57 -11.34 -10.20
N GLN A 148 -4.62 -10.52 -10.35
CA GLN A 148 -4.48 -9.10 -10.69
C GLN A 148 -3.75 -8.33 -9.56
N LEU A 149 -4.06 -8.63 -8.30
CA LEU A 149 -3.40 -8.01 -7.15
C LEU A 149 -1.93 -8.42 -7.05
N SER A 150 -1.62 -9.72 -7.09
CA SER A 150 -0.24 -10.22 -7.07
C SER A 150 0.57 -9.68 -8.23
N SER A 151 -0.01 -9.63 -9.44
CA SER A 151 0.67 -9.09 -10.63
C SER A 151 0.98 -7.61 -10.47
N ALA A 152 0.05 -6.80 -9.96
CA ALA A 152 0.29 -5.38 -9.72
C ALA A 152 1.34 -5.15 -8.62
N ILE A 153 1.26 -5.91 -7.51
CA ILE A 153 2.22 -5.82 -6.41
C ILE A 153 3.64 -6.11 -6.90
N ASP A 154 3.83 -7.20 -7.63
CA ASP A 154 5.14 -7.58 -8.18
C ASP A 154 5.63 -6.58 -9.24
N LYS A 155 4.80 -6.29 -10.24
CA LYS A 155 5.13 -5.40 -11.37
C LYS A 155 5.55 -4.00 -10.90
N TYR A 156 4.85 -3.45 -9.91
CA TYR A 156 5.12 -2.12 -9.39
C TYR A 156 5.97 -2.12 -8.12
N GLN A 157 6.45 -3.29 -7.67
CA GLN A 157 7.27 -3.47 -6.47
C GLN A 157 6.64 -2.81 -5.22
N ILE A 158 5.33 -2.99 -5.06
CA ILE A 158 4.56 -2.41 -3.96
C ILE A 158 4.79 -3.24 -2.71
N VAL A 159 4.97 -2.57 -1.57
CA VAL A 159 4.84 -3.18 -0.25
C VAL A 159 3.48 -2.76 0.33
N PRO A 160 2.49 -3.66 0.38
CA PRO A 160 1.20 -3.37 1.00
C PRO A 160 1.37 -3.21 2.51
N VAL A 161 0.80 -2.15 3.06
CA VAL A 161 0.75 -1.91 4.50
C VAL A 161 -0.68 -1.62 4.90
N THR A 162 -1.18 -2.29 5.94
CA THR A 162 -2.49 -1.99 6.51
C THR A 162 -2.39 -1.55 7.97
N LEU A 163 -2.98 -0.40 8.29
CA LEU A 163 -3.30 0.02 9.65
C LEU A 163 -4.78 -0.30 9.90
N ALA A 164 -5.03 -1.35 10.68
CA ALA A 164 -6.35 -1.89 10.92
C ALA A 164 -6.88 -1.50 12.31
N ALA A 165 -8.11 -1.00 12.39
CA ALA A 165 -8.75 -0.73 13.67
C ALA A 165 -9.20 -2.05 14.32
N GLY A 166 -8.54 -2.43 15.41
CA GLY A 166 -8.84 -3.65 16.17
C GLY A 166 -8.10 -4.90 15.68
N ASP A 167 -7.79 -5.80 16.63
CA ASP A 167 -6.95 -6.98 16.39
C ASP A 167 -7.60 -7.98 15.41
N GLU A 168 -8.92 -8.14 15.46
CA GLU A 168 -9.64 -9.04 14.54
C GLU A 168 -9.45 -8.62 13.08
N MET A 169 -9.51 -7.31 12.80
CA MET A 169 -9.29 -6.78 11.45
C MET A 169 -7.83 -6.93 11.04
N ALA A 170 -6.89 -6.65 11.96
CA ALA A 170 -5.47 -6.84 11.71
C ALA A 170 -5.11 -8.30 11.39
N GLU A 171 -5.72 -9.27 12.10
CA GLU A 171 -5.55 -10.70 11.83
C GLU A 171 -6.08 -11.08 10.45
N TRP A 172 -7.26 -10.58 10.06
CA TRP A 172 -7.81 -10.83 8.74
C TRP A 172 -6.88 -10.33 7.62
N TRP A 173 -6.37 -9.11 7.74
CA TRP A 173 -5.46 -8.52 6.75
C TRP A 173 -4.13 -9.29 6.66
N ARG A 174 -3.59 -9.73 7.80
CA ARG A 174 -2.38 -10.57 7.83
C ARG A 174 -2.62 -11.92 7.16
N ASP A 175 -3.77 -12.54 7.39
CA ASP A 175 -4.18 -13.79 6.73
C ASP A 175 -4.38 -13.60 5.23
N PHE A 176 -5.00 -12.49 4.81
CA PHE A 176 -5.16 -12.16 3.39
C PHE A 176 -3.80 -12.07 2.70
N TYR A 177 -2.88 -11.23 3.20
CA TYR A 177 -1.56 -11.06 2.59
C TYR A 177 -0.74 -12.36 2.60
N SER A 178 -0.69 -13.07 3.73
CA SER A 178 0.17 -14.25 3.86
C SER A 178 -0.41 -15.52 3.23
N LYS A 179 -1.71 -15.78 3.39
CA LYS A 179 -2.33 -17.04 2.94
C LYS A 179 -2.93 -16.92 1.54
N GLN A 180 -3.49 -15.78 1.17
CA GLN A 180 -4.13 -15.59 -0.13
C GLN A 180 -3.13 -15.07 -1.18
N LEU A 181 -2.30 -14.07 -0.83
CA LEU A 181 -1.29 -13.53 -1.75
C LEU A 181 0.09 -14.18 -1.61
N GLY A 182 0.33 -14.98 -0.57
CA GLY A 182 1.59 -15.69 -0.37
C GLY A 182 2.77 -14.81 0.04
N LEU A 183 2.51 -13.58 0.50
CA LEU A 183 3.55 -12.63 0.91
C LEU A 183 4.12 -12.98 2.29
N SER A 184 5.35 -12.54 2.57
CA SER A 184 6.05 -12.76 3.83
C SER A 184 6.27 -11.45 4.62
N GLU A 185 5.60 -11.35 5.77
CA GLU A 185 5.79 -10.23 6.71
C GLU A 185 7.25 -10.17 7.19
N SER A 186 7.86 -11.33 7.47
CA SER A 186 9.25 -11.42 7.93
C SER A 186 10.29 -11.07 6.86
N ALA A 187 9.94 -11.16 5.58
CA ALA A 187 10.79 -10.70 4.49
C ALA A 187 10.56 -9.21 4.14
N GLY A 188 9.59 -8.56 4.80
CA GLY A 188 9.21 -7.17 4.55
C GLY A 188 8.36 -6.99 3.29
N GLU A 189 7.71 -8.04 2.80
CA GLU A 189 6.85 -8.00 1.60
C GLU A 189 5.47 -7.39 1.91
N PHE A 190 5.07 -7.33 3.18
CA PHE A 190 3.92 -6.57 3.66
C PHE A 190 4.07 -6.23 5.16
N ASN A 191 3.20 -5.37 5.70
CA ASN A 191 3.08 -5.14 7.14
C ASN A 191 1.62 -4.88 7.55
N VAL A 192 1.22 -5.33 8.74
CA VAL A 192 -0.10 -5.03 9.32
C VAL A 192 0.03 -4.62 10.77
N LEU A 193 -0.50 -3.45 11.13
CA LEU A 193 -0.51 -2.95 12.50
C LEU A 193 -1.94 -2.73 12.99
N THR A 194 -2.21 -3.13 14.24
CA THR A 194 -3.42 -2.70 14.95
C THR A 194 -3.25 -1.24 15.37
N ILE A 195 -4.28 -0.43 15.13
CA ILE A 195 -4.36 0.96 15.58
C ILE A 195 -5.64 1.21 16.38
N GLU A 196 -5.61 2.23 17.23
CA GLU A 196 -6.82 2.83 17.76
C GLU A 196 -7.38 3.86 16.76
N ASN A 197 -8.68 4.12 16.83
CA ASN A 197 -9.34 5.15 16.02
C ASN A 197 -9.04 6.56 16.57
N SER A 198 -7.77 6.97 16.52
CA SER A 198 -7.26 8.28 16.94
C SER A 198 -6.14 8.76 16.02
N ALA A 199 -5.97 10.07 15.90
CA ALA A 199 -4.92 10.68 15.08
C ALA A 199 -3.52 10.24 15.50
N ASP A 200 -3.24 10.30 16.80
CA ASP A 200 -1.95 9.91 17.36
C ASP A 200 -1.62 8.44 17.08
N SER A 201 -2.59 7.54 17.26
CA SER A 201 -2.39 6.11 17.00
C SER A 201 -2.16 5.83 15.52
N ILE A 202 -2.89 6.51 14.64
CA ILE A 202 -2.72 6.36 13.20
C ILE A 202 -1.36 6.88 12.77
N ALA A 203 -0.98 8.10 13.20
CA ALA A 203 0.31 8.69 12.88
C ALA A 203 1.47 7.81 13.36
N GLN A 204 1.41 7.34 14.60
CA GLN A 204 2.41 6.42 15.14
C GLN A 204 2.44 5.09 14.36
N GLY A 205 1.28 4.55 13.99
CA GLY A 205 1.18 3.36 13.14
C GLY A 205 1.84 3.55 11.77
N VAL A 206 1.67 4.71 11.11
CA VAL A 206 2.35 5.00 9.85
C VAL A 206 3.86 5.01 10.05
N ILE A 207 4.36 5.72 11.05
CA ILE A 207 5.80 5.81 11.34
C ILE A 207 6.39 4.43 11.61
N ASP A 208 5.74 3.63 12.44
CA ASP A 208 6.20 2.28 12.79
C ASP A 208 6.17 1.34 11.58
N SER A 209 5.17 1.49 10.70
CA SER A 209 5.06 0.71 9.48
C SER A 209 6.22 1.00 8.50
N VAL A 210 6.51 2.28 8.26
CA VAL A 210 7.57 2.72 7.36
C VAL A 210 8.93 2.27 7.90
N ASN A 211 9.16 2.45 9.21
CA ASN A 211 10.40 2.01 9.85
C ASN A 211 10.59 0.49 9.75
N THR A 212 9.53 -0.30 10.00
CA THR A 212 9.59 -1.76 9.95
C THR A 212 9.91 -2.26 8.54
N VAL A 213 9.19 -1.75 7.52
CA VAL A 213 9.42 -2.11 6.12
C VAL A 213 10.82 -1.69 5.70
N SER A 214 11.21 -0.45 5.97
CA SER A 214 12.53 0.08 5.58
C SER A 214 13.67 -0.70 6.21
N CYS A 215 13.59 -1.01 7.51
CA CYS A 215 14.62 -1.80 8.20
C CYS A 215 14.73 -3.20 7.62
N THR A 216 13.60 -3.84 7.30
CA THR A 216 13.57 -5.22 6.82
C THR A 216 14.10 -5.31 5.38
N VAL A 217 13.62 -4.44 4.49
CA VAL A 217 14.04 -4.39 3.08
C VAL A 217 15.53 -4.06 2.93
N VAL A 218 16.06 -3.13 3.73
CA VAL A 218 17.50 -2.81 3.75
C VAL A 218 18.32 -3.98 4.29
N SER A 219 17.82 -4.67 5.31
CA SER A 219 18.52 -5.82 5.93
C SER A 219 18.56 -7.05 5.02
N THR A 220 17.52 -7.30 4.23
CA THR A 220 17.49 -8.42 3.28
C THR A 220 18.37 -8.15 2.06
N SER A 221 18.36 -6.92 1.54
CA SER A 221 19.16 -6.51 0.37
C SER A 221 20.69 -6.55 0.61
N SER A 222 21.13 -6.34 1.85
CA SER A 222 22.56 -6.30 2.22
C SER A 222 23.23 -7.67 2.38
N THR A 223 22.50 -8.78 2.20
CA THR A 223 23.04 -10.14 2.37
C THR A 223 23.64 -10.78 1.10
N VAL A 224 23.67 -10.06 -0.04
CA VAL A 224 24.42 -10.52 -1.22
C VAL A 224 25.92 -10.32 -1.00
N ALA A 225 26.56 -11.28 -0.35
CA ALA A 225 28.01 -11.30 -0.17
C ALA A 225 28.73 -11.31 -1.54
N PRO A 226 29.79 -10.51 -1.74
CA PRO A 226 30.55 -10.55 -2.99
C PRO A 226 31.14 -11.96 -3.17
N THR A 227 30.89 -12.56 -4.33
CA THR A 227 31.51 -13.84 -4.71
C THR A 227 33.03 -13.66 -4.70
N PRO A 228 33.80 -14.48 -3.96
CA PRO A 228 35.25 -14.32 -3.93
C PRO A 228 35.84 -14.71 -5.29
N THR A 229 36.29 -13.70 -6.05
CA THR A 229 37.12 -13.90 -7.23
C THR A 229 38.41 -14.62 -6.80
N THR A 230 38.54 -15.90 -7.16
CA THR A 230 39.74 -16.68 -6.86
C THR A 230 40.86 -16.20 -7.77
N GLY A 231 41.73 -15.33 -7.26
CA GLY A 231 42.95 -14.89 -7.94
C GLY A 231 43.92 -16.06 -8.10
N GLY A 232 44.21 -16.44 -9.34
CA GLY A 232 45.23 -17.43 -9.67
C GLY A 232 46.63 -16.87 -9.41
N THR A 233 47.35 -17.46 -8.46
CA THR A 233 48.74 -17.14 -8.15
C THR A 233 49.68 -17.85 -9.13
N THR A 234 50.34 -17.10 -10.01
CA THR A 234 51.45 -17.57 -10.86
C THR A 234 52.71 -17.78 -10.03
N GLY A 235 53.12 -19.04 -9.85
CA GLY A 235 54.39 -19.41 -9.22
C GLY A 235 55.55 -19.33 -10.22
N GLY A 236 56.40 -18.32 -10.06
CA GLY A 236 57.68 -18.21 -10.76
C GLY A 236 58.73 -19.15 -10.13
N THR A 237 59.30 -20.04 -10.93
CA THR A 237 60.40 -20.92 -10.54
C THR A 237 61.73 -20.19 -10.71
N THR A 238 62.47 -20.02 -9.61
CA THR A 238 63.90 -19.69 -9.60
C THR A 238 64.72 -20.97 -9.64
N GLY A 239 65.56 -21.13 -10.66
CA GLY A 239 66.57 -22.18 -10.75
C GLY A 239 67.90 -21.55 -11.14
N GLY A 240 68.88 -21.61 -10.24
CA GLY A 240 70.21 -21.04 -10.42
C GLY A 240 71.30 -22.05 -10.81
N THR A 241 72.39 -21.47 -11.35
CA THR A 241 73.80 -21.91 -11.36
C THR A 241 74.18 -23.26 -11.99
N THR A 242 74.95 -23.23 -13.08
CA THR A 242 76.43 -23.07 -13.11
C THR A 242 76.88 -22.54 -14.47
#